data_AF-A0A0P6W4Z9-F1
#
_entry.id   AF-A0A0P6W4Z9-F1
#
_cell.length_a   1.000
_cell.length_b   1.000
_cell.length_c   1.000
_cell.angle_alpha   90.00
_cell.angle_beta   90.00
_cell.angle_gamma   90.00
#
_symmetry.space_group_name_H-M   'P 1'
#
loop_
_entity.id
_entity.type
_entity.pdbx_description
1 polymer ?
#
loop_
_entity_poly.entity_id
_entity_poly.type
_entity_poly.pdbx_seq_one_letter_code
_entity_poly.pdbx_strand_id
1 'polypeptide(L)'
;MTDRSLAAALVLAGLLATATGAPAFAQSLDGRYSGASSIAGGTGKCWGNAPADAIVSAGTVTIRYVAYDGTDSPVVATIGKDGAFAASQTIQGGKTVTYAGKVNGRRVTANWKGPDCYGTLDLSR
;
A
#
# COMPACT_ATOMS: atom_id res chain seq x y z
N MET A 1 -34.78 -3.13 -51.05
CA MET A 1 -33.46 -2.77 -50.51
C MET A 1 -33.64 -1.38 -49.92
N THR A 2 -34.28 -1.17 -48.77
CA THR A 2 -33.94 -1.62 -47.40
C THR A 2 -32.54 -1.19 -46.98
N ASP A 3 -32.47 -0.12 -46.17
CA ASP A 3 -31.69 0.03 -44.92
C ASP A 3 -31.68 1.54 -44.57
N ARG A 4 -32.44 2.06 -43.59
CA ARG A 4 -32.28 2.00 -42.12
C ARG A 4 -30.87 2.31 -41.61
N SER A 5 -30.86 3.20 -40.61
CA SER A 5 -29.89 3.34 -39.53
C SER A 5 -28.82 4.42 -39.71
N LEU A 6 -28.43 5.20 -38.70
CA LEU A 6 -28.96 5.49 -37.36
C LEU A 6 -28.17 6.74 -36.92
N ALA A 7 -28.82 7.61 -36.15
CA ALA A 7 -28.22 8.77 -35.53
C ALA A 7 -27.04 8.38 -34.63
N ALA A 8 -25.87 8.98 -34.83
CA ALA A 8 -24.79 8.96 -33.85
C ALA A 8 -24.87 10.26 -33.04
N ALA A 9 -25.73 10.25 -32.01
CA ALA A 9 -25.71 11.26 -30.97
C ALA A 9 -24.42 11.09 -30.17
N LEU A 10 -23.51 12.05 -30.32
CA LEU A 10 -22.28 12.14 -29.54
C LEU A 10 -22.64 12.54 -28.11
N VAL A 11 -22.95 11.56 -27.25
CA VAL A 11 -23.09 11.79 -25.82
C VAL A 11 -21.68 11.96 -25.26
N LEU A 12 -21.25 13.21 -25.08
CA LEU A 12 -20.16 13.53 -24.17
C LEU A 12 -20.61 13.13 -22.76
N ALA A 13 -20.31 11.90 -22.36
CA ALA A 13 -20.28 11.51 -20.97
C ALA A 13 -19.11 12.25 -20.31
N GLY A 14 -19.38 13.48 -19.88
CA GLY A 14 -18.51 14.21 -18.97
C GLY A 14 -18.41 13.39 -17.68
N LEU A 15 -17.32 12.66 -17.55
CA LEU A 15 -16.94 11.99 -16.31
C LEU A 15 -16.65 13.09 -15.29
N LEU A 16 -17.67 13.51 -14.54
CA LEU A 16 -17.48 14.20 -13.27
C LEU A 16 -16.77 13.21 -12.35
N ALA A 17 -15.43 13.21 -12.38
CA ALA A 17 -14.65 12.68 -11.29
C ALA A 17 -15.00 13.52 -10.06
N THR A 18 -15.88 13.00 -9.22
CA THR A 18 -16.04 13.49 -7.86
C THR A 18 -14.70 13.34 -7.19
N ALA A 19 -13.93 14.43 -7.17
CA ALA A 19 -12.83 14.61 -6.24
C ALA A 19 -13.47 14.59 -4.84
N THR A 20 -13.72 13.39 -4.32
CA THR A 20 -13.95 13.16 -2.90
C THR A 20 -12.66 13.60 -2.24
N GLY A 21 -12.60 14.88 -1.89
CA GLY A 21 -11.43 15.50 -1.28
C GLY A 21 -11.01 14.62 -0.12
N ALA A 22 -9.87 13.95 -0.27
CA ALA A 22 -9.27 13.25 0.84
C ALA A 22 -9.18 14.28 1.98
N PRO A 23 -9.59 13.92 3.21
CA PRO A 23 -9.60 14.87 4.32
C PRO A 23 -8.22 15.55 4.39
N ALA A 24 -8.16 16.86 4.65
CA ALA A 24 -6.90 17.63 4.60
C ALA A 24 -5.74 16.99 5.41
N PHE A 25 -6.08 16.24 6.45
CA PHE A 25 -5.14 15.38 7.18
C PHE A 25 -4.44 14.34 6.28
N ALA A 26 -5.19 13.62 5.45
CA ALA A 26 -4.65 12.64 4.51
C ALA A 26 -3.72 13.29 3.48
N GLN A 27 -4.08 14.46 2.93
CA GLN A 27 -3.23 15.20 1.99
C GLN A 27 -1.89 15.63 2.61
N SER A 28 -1.86 15.94 3.91
CA SER A 28 -0.62 16.31 4.60
C SER A 28 0.40 15.16 4.70
N LEU A 29 -0.06 13.91 4.54
CA LEU A 29 0.75 12.71 4.61
C LEU A 29 1.22 12.24 3.23
N ASP A 30 0.65 12.77 2.14
CA ASP A 30 0.93 12.32 0.77
C ASP A 30 2.42 12.43 0.45
N GLY A 31 3.02 11.38 -0.10
CA GLY A 31 4.44 11.38 -0.41
C GLY A 31 5.00 9.99 -0.64
N ARG A 32 6.25 9.97 -1.11
CA ARG A 32 7.03 8.75 -1.20
C ARG A 32 7.91 8.63 0.04
N TYR A 33 8.04 7.42 0.56
CA TYR A 33 8.87 7.09 1.71
C TYR A 33 9.77 5.93 1.31
N SER A 34 11.02 5.94 1.76
CA SER A 34 11.99 4.89 1.47
C SER A 34 12.85 4.61 2.69
N GLY A 35 13.36 3.39 2.78
CA GLY A 35 14.19 2.99 3.89
C GLY A 35 14.45 1.50 3.86
N ALA A 36 14.47 0.91 5.05
CA ALA A 36 14.71 -0.51 5.21
C ALA A 36 13.67 -1.15 6.12
N SER A 37 13.55 -2.45 5.94
CA SER A 37 12.90 -3.34 6.88
C SER A 37 13.96 -4.17 7.58
N SER A 38 13.85 -4.31 8.89
CA SER A 38 14.52 -5.40 9.61
C SER A 38 13.78 -6.71 9.37
N ILE A 39 14.51 -7.82 9.32
CA ILE A 39 13.98 -9.17 9.17
C ILE A 39 14.59 -10.01 10.28
N ALA A 40 13.73 -10.67 11.06
CA ALA A 40 14.12 -11.60 12.09
C ALA A 40 13.13 -12.78 12.17
N GLY A 41 13.56 -13.85 12.83
CA GLY A 41 12.73 -15.01 13.12
C GLY A 41 13.00 -16.22 12.24
N GLY A 42 12.17 -17.25 12.42
CA GLY A 42 12.34 -18.55 11.81
C GLY A 42 13.52 -19.34 12.39
N THR A 43 13.56 -20.64 12.15
CA THR A 43 14.68 -21.53 12.47
C THR A 43 15.87 -21.27 11.52
N GLY A 44 16.45 -20.06 11.61
CA GLY A 44 17.67 -19.66 10.90
C GLY A 44 17.51 -19.17 9.46
N LYS A 45 16.29 -18.98 8.96
CA LYS A 45 16.02 -18.59 7.55
C LYS A 45 15.79 -17.09 7.32
N CYS A 46 15.50 -16.32 8.37
CA CYS A 46 15.10 -14.92 8.25
C CYS A 46 15.91 -14.02 9.17
N TRP A 47 16.98 -13.46 8.62
CA TRP A 47 17.83 -12.47 9.27
C TRP A 47 18.36 -11.47 8.25
N GLY A 48 18.38 -10.20 8.62
CA GLY A 48 19.01 -9.14 7.85
C GLY A 48 18.10 -7.95 7.64
N ASN A 49 18.49 -7.10 6.69
CA ASN A 49 17.73 -5.91 6.33
C ASN A 49 17.47 -5.93 4.82
N ALA A 50 16.28 -5.52 4.40
CA ALA A 50 15.92 -5.41 2.99
C ALA A 50 15.35 -4.01 2.69
N PRO A 51 15.61 -3.45 1.50
CA PRO A 51 15.05 -2.17 1.11
C PRO A 51 13.52 -2.26 1.04
N ALA A 52 12.86 -1.16 1.39
CA ALA A 52 11.42 -1.02 1.31
C ALA A 52 11.05 0.41 0.91
N ASP A 53 9.92 0.55 0.23
CA ASP A 53 9.34 1.84 -0.09
C ASP A 53 7.84 1.87 0.17
N ALA A 54 7.32 3.07 0.40
CA ALA A 54 5.89 3.29 0.53
C ALA A 54 5.46 4.55 -0.23
N ILE A 55 4.25 4.52 -0.77
CA ILE A 55 3.59 5.68 -1.35
C ILE A 55 2.33 5.93 -0.53
N VAL A 56 2.23 7.13 0.04
CA VAL A 56 1.01 7.62 0.68
C VAL A 56 0.31 8.54 -0.31
N SER A 57 -0.96 8.27 -0.57
CA SER A 57 -1.78 9.08 -1.47
C SER A 57 -3.24 8.98 -1.06
N ALA A 58 -3.91 10.12 -0.93
CA ALA A 58 -5.36 10.22 -0.70
C ALA A 58 -5.85 9.37 0.49
N GLY A 59 -5.05 9.28 1.56
CA GLY A 59 -5.43 8.55 2.78
C GLY A 59 -5.20 7.04 2.69
N THR A 60 -4.45 6.59 1.68
CA THR A 60 -4.00 5.20 1.57
C THR A 60 -2.48 5.14 1.64
N VAL A 61 -1.95 4.06 2.19
CA VAL A 61 -0.53 3.72 2.11
C VAL A 61 -0.37 2.46 1.28
N THR A 62 0.49 2.52 0.27
CA THR A 62 0.93 1.38 -0.52
C THR A 62 2.37 1.07 -0.15
N ILE A 63 2.63 -0.10 0.43
CA ILE A 63 3.96 -0.55 0.84
C ILE A 63 4.47 -1.56 -0.20
N ARG A 64 5.67 -1.35 -0.72
CA ARG A 64 6.41 -2.33 -1.50
C ARG A 64 7.55 -2.88 -0.66
N TYR A 65 7.56 -4.19 -0.51
CA TYR A 65 8.53 -4.87 0.31
C TYR A 65 8.65 -6.34 -0.12
N VAL A 66 9.87 -6.77 -0.41
CA VAL A 66 10.18 -8.13 -0.85
C VAL A 66 11.00 -8.81 0.24
N ALA A 67 10.40 -9.64 1.09
CA ALA A 67 11.19 -10.22 2.18
C ALA A 67 10.81 -11.60 2.67
N TYR A 68 9.94 -12.32 1.99
CA TYR A 68 9.54 -13.61 2.52
C TYR A 68 9.43 -14.73 1.49
N ASP A 69 9.00 -14.43 0.27
CA ASP A 69 8.87 -15.43 -0.80
C ASP A 69 9.46 -14.96 -2.13
N GLY A 70 10.12 -13.79 -2.15
CA GLY A 70 10.58 -13.16 -3.39
C GLY A 70 9.46 -12.54 -4.22
N THR A 71 8.21 -12.55 -3.73
CA THR A 71 7.09 -11.94 -4.42
C THR A 71 7.06 -10.45 -4.13
N ASP A 72 7.17 -9.64 -5.18
CA ASP A 72 6.86 -8.21 -5.13
C ASP A 72 5.34 -8.04 -5.27
N SER A 73 4.62 -8.09 -4.15
CA SER A 73 3.20 -7.78 -4.12
C SER A 73 2.97 -6.61 -3.16
N PRO A 74 2.51 -5.45 -3.67
CA PRO A 74 2.30 -4.29 -2.82
C PRO A 74 1.16 -4.54 -1.82
N VAL A 75 1.35 -4.07 -0.59
CA VAL A 75 0.34 -4.07 0.47
C VAL A 75 -0.35 -2.71 0.46
N VAL A 76 -1.68 -2.69 0.41
CA VAL A 76 -2.46 -1.44 0.46
C VAL A 76 -3.25 -1.39 1.75
N ALA A 77 -3.19 -0.26 2.46
CA ALA A 77 -3.95 -0.02 3.69
C ALA A 77 -4.58 1.37 3.69
N THR A 78 -5.77 1.49 4.29
CA THR A 78 -6.38 2.79 4.59
C THR A 78 -5.75 3.36 5.86
N ILE A 79 -5.44 4.66 5.83
CA ILE A 79 -4.86 5.39 6.96
C ILE A 79 -6.00 6.00 7.78
N GLY A 80 -6.03 5.69 9.07
CA GLY A 80 -6.92 6.29 10.04
C GLY A 80 -6.59 7.77 10.28
N LYS A 81 -7.54 8.48 10.87
CA LYS A 81 -7.43 9.91 11.23
C LYS A 81 -6.27 10.27 12.17
N ASP A 82 -5.68 9.29 12.84
CA ASP A 82 -4.50 9.43 13.71
C ASP A 82 -3.20 9.03 13.02
N GLY A 83 -3.25 8.65 11.74
CA GLY A 83 -2.13 8.14 10.95
C GLY A 83 -1.92 6.63 11.07
N ALA A 84 -2.71 5.91 11.89
CA ALA A 84 -2.56 4.47 12.04
C ALA A 84 -3.08 3.71 10.82
N PHE A 85 -2.49 2.56 10.52
CA PHE A 85 -2.98 1.65 9.50
C PHE A 85 -2.73 0.19 9.89
N ALA A 86 -3.55 -0.70 9.36
CA ALA A 86 -3.33 -2.13 9.41
C ALA A 86 -3.73 -2.75 8.06
N ALA A 87 -2.99 -3.75 7.62
CA ALA A 87 -3.30 -4.50 6.41
C ALA A 87 -2.84 -5.95 6.54
N SER A 88 -3.52 -6.81 5.80
CA SER A 88 -3.14 -8.21 5.66
C SER A 88 -3.13 -8.54 4.19
N GLN A 89 -2.15 -9.31 3.75
CA GLN A 89 -2.02 -9.75 2.38
C GLN A 89 -1.76 -11.25 2.35
N THR A 90 -2.51 -11.93 1.48
CA THR A 90 -2.21 -13.32 1.13
C THR A 90 -1.11 -13.32 0.07
N ILE A 91 -0.01 -14.00 0.39
CA ILE A 91 1.17 -14.16 -0.46
C ILE A 91 1.17 -15.54 -1.11
N GLN A 92 2.23 -15.87 -1.87
CA GLN A 92 2.32 -17.14 -2.57
C GLN A 92 2.17 -18.33 -1.61
N GLY A 93 1.45 -19.37 -2.04
CA GLY A 93 1.18 -20.56 -1.22
C GLY A 93 0.08 -20.36 -0.17
N GLY A 94 -0.75 -19.32 -0.30
CA GLY A 94 -1.92 -19.11 0.57
C GLY A 94 -1.58 -18.65 1.99
N LYS A 95 -0.32 -18.26 2.22
CA LYS A 95 0.14 -17.75 3.50
C LYS A 95 -0.20 -16.27 3.65
N THR A 96 -0.23 -15.76 4.89
CA THR A 96 -0.60 -14.36 5.17
C THR A 96 0.56 -13.60 5.80
N VAL A 97 0.76 -12.37 5.33
CA VAL A 97 1.59 -11.37 6.01
C VAL A 97 0.69 -10.26 6.52
N THR A 98 0.87 -9.87 7.77
CA THR A 98 0.13 -8.76 8.39
C THR A 98 1.07 -7.59 8.67
N TYR A 99 0.53 -6.38 8.55
CA TYR A 99 1.20 -5.12 8.81
C TYR A 99 0.36 -4.30 9.78
N ALA A 100 1.02 -3.68 10.75
CA ALA A 100 0.40 -2.71 11.64
C ALA A 100 1.40 -1.58 11.87
N GLY A 101 0.98 -0.35 11.58
CA GLY A 101 1.90 0.77 11.55
C GLY A 101 1.23 2.13 11.66
N LYS A 102 2.06 3.15 11.46
CA LYS A 102 1.69 4.55 11.52
C LYS A 102 2.43 5.34 10.46
N VAL A 103 1.71 6.27 9.86
CA VAL A 103 2.25 7.33 9.00
C VAL A 103 2.22 8.63 9.79
N ASN A 104 3.36 9.31 9.85
CA ASN A 104 3.42 10.73 10.15
C ASN A 104 4.06 11.44 8.96
N GLY A 105 3.88 12.75 8.80
CA GLY A 105 4.33 13.48 7.59
C GLY A 105 5.84 13.43 7.26
N ARG A 106 6.64 12.70 8.06
CA ARG A 106 8.08 12.45 7.87
C ARG A 106 8.44 10.97 7.78
N ARG A 107 7.66 10.05 8.36
CA ARG A 107 7.99 8.63 8.45
C ARG A 107 6.78 7.72 8.29
N VAL A 108 7.03 6.54 7.70
CA VAL A 108 6.16 5.37 7.78
C VAL A 108 6.88 4.32 8.62
N THR A 109 6.31 3.97 9.76
CA THR A 109 6.84 2.92 10.65
C THR A 109 5.81 1.82 10.81
N ALA A 110 6.18 0.57 10.65
CA ALA A 110 5.25 -0.54 10.81
C ALA A 110 5.94 -1.81 11.30
N ASN A 111 5.26 -2.59 12.11
CA ASN A 111 5.65 -3.97 12.33
C ASN A 111 4.93 -4.85 11.32
N TRP A 112 5.62 -5.88 10.83
CA TRP A 112 5.03 -6.89 9.99
C TRP A 112 5.31 -8.28 10.53
N LYS A 113 4.35 -9.18 10.32
CA LYS A 113 4.46 -10.59 10.71
C LYS A 113 4.00 -11.46 9.56
N GLY A 114 4.97 -12.17 8.99
CA GLY A 114 4.72 -13.29 8.11
C GLY A 114 4.61 -14.61 8.88
N PRO A 115 4.49 -15.73 8.13
CA PRO A 115 4.31 -17.06 8.71
C PRO A 115 5.52 -17.54 9.52
N ASP A 116 6.74 -17.33 9.00
CA ASP A 116 7.97 -17.76 9.66
C ASP A 116 8.84 -16.60 10.13
N CYS A 117 8.57 -15.39 9.64
CA CYS A 117 9.47 -14.23 9.76
C CYS A 117 8.67 -13.00 10.17
N TYR A 118 9.32 -12.08 10.87
CA TYR A 118 8.74 -10.82 11.31
C TYR A 118 9.78 -9.72 11.22
N GLY A 119 9.33 -8.48 11.36
CA GLY A 119 10.24 -7.37 11.26
C GLY A 119 9.58 -6.02 11.44
N THR A 120 10.37 -4.98 11.23
CA THR A 120 9.94 -3.59 11.37
C THR A 120 10.40 -2.78 10.17
N LEU A 121 9.46 -2.07 9.56
CA LEU A 121 9.67 -1.04 8.56
C LEU A 121 9.95 0.29 9.24
N ASP A 122 10.98 0.98 8.76
CA ASP A 122 11.28 2.36 9.12
C ASP A 122 11.68 3.13 7.86
N LEU A 123 10.71 3.88 7.32
CA LEU A 123 10.82 4.58 6.05
C LEU A 123 10.73 6.08 6.29
N SER A 124 11.62 6.85 5.66
CA SER A 124 11.63 8.30 5.68
C SER A 124 11.19 8.88 4.34
N ARG A 125 10.52 10.03 4.39
CA ARG A 125 10.08 10.79 3.21
C ARG A 125 11.25 11.39 2.43
#